data_AF-A0A024UI78-F1
#
_entry.id   AF-A0A024UI78-F1
#
_cell.length_a   1.000
_cell.length_b   1.000
_cell.length_c   1.000
_cell.angle_alpha   90.00
_cell.angle_beta   90.00
_cell.angle_gamma   90.00
#
_symmetry.space_group_name_H-M   'P 1'
#
loop_
_entity.id
_entity.type
_entity.pdbx_description
1 polymer ?
#
loop_
_entity_poly.entity_id
_entity_poly.type
_entity_poly.pdbx_seq_one_letter_code
_entity_poly.pdbx_strand_id
1 'polypeptide(L)'
;MTDGKCADAPATSASNNVALVVQSIQGHYSIWTRILSAVWNFILDIVLGTTALQRICSQETKDTRGMMVKVRTNVALDSSLKEAQQDIFDFKPFDVNETLLRVGEIKKYAISKICESNLRTCFIRFRQVNEVYSQALALKDEAYDSKNDEHEALLEQLWSNLKPDVRRTGGRYTKEWGEIGFQGQDPMTDFRSMGLLALKQLVYYTEHYPVEARRYHRMGLPW
;
A
#
# COMPACT_ATOMS: atom_id res chain seq x y z
N MET A 1 8.89 -39.20 -5.16
CA MET A 1 9.90 -38.15 -4.98
C MET A 1 9.95 -37.37 -6.29
N THR A 2 9.16 -36.31 -6.39
CA THR A 2 9.22 -35.35 -7.49
C THR A 2 8.92 -33.99 -6.89
N ASP A 3 9.93 -33.15 -6.96
CA ASP A 3 10.07 -31.89 -6.26
C ASP A 3 8.99 -30.86 -6.63
N GLY A 4 8.46 -30.21 -5.60
CA GLY A 4 7.66 -29.01 -5.73
C GLY A 4 8.55 -27.85 -6.16
N LYS A 5 8.33 -27.36 -7.39
CA LYS A 5 8.79 -26.03 -7.80
C LYS A 5 7.90 -24.99 -7.13
N CYS A 6 8.43 -24.34 -6.09
CA CYS A 6 7.94 -23.02 -5.66
C CYS A 6 8.03 -22.08 -6.88
N ALA A 7 6.89 -21.53 -7.29
CA ALA A 7 6.86 -20.50 -8.31
C ALA A 7 7.32 -19.19 -7.65
N ASP A 8 8.56 -18.80 -7.92
CA ASP A 8 9.04 -17.45 -7.62
C ASP A 8 8.19 -16.45 -8.41
N ALA A 9 7.51 -15.55 -7.69
CA ALA A 9 6.84 -14.41 -8.29
C ALA A 9 7.88 -13.55 -9.05
N PRO A 10 7.60 -13.09 -10.27
CA PRO A 10 8.63 -12.49 -11.11
C PRO A 10 9.04 -11.11 -10.57
N ALA A 11 10.34 -10.92 -10.36
CA ALA A 11 10.98 -9.68 -9.90
C ALA A 11 10.69 -8.43 -10.79
N THR A 12 10.01 -8.61 -11.91
CA THR A 12 9.62 -7.57 -12.87
C THR A 12 8.42 -6.73 -12.43
N SER A 13 7.48 -7.25 -11.62
CA SER A 13 6.31 -6.47 -11.18
C SER A 13 6.67 -5.39 -10.14
N ALA A 14 7.55 -5.74 -9.21
CA ALA A 14 8.12 -4.89 -8.17
C ALA A 14 8.85 -3.66 -8.75
N SER A 15 9.78 -3.93 -9.68
CA SER A 15 10.56 -2.88 -10.35
C SER A 15 9.69 -1.91 -11.16
N ASN A 16 8.60 -2.40 -11.76
CA ASN A 16 7.65 -1.57 -12.50
C ASN A 16 6.84 -0.66 -11.56
N ASN A 17 6.44 -1.13 -10.38
CA ASN A 17 5.68 -0.34 -9.40
C ASN A 17 6.51 0.83 -8.85
N VAL A 18 7.77 0.59 -8.51
CA VAL A 18 8.69 1.65 -8.04
C VAL A 18 8.85 2.73 -9.11
N ALA A 19 9.10 2.34 -10.37
CA ALA A 19 9.25 3.27 -11.47
C ALA A 19 7.99 4.11 -11.72
N LEU A 20 6.80 3.49 -11.66
CA LEU A 20 5.52 4.19 -11.81
C LEU A 20 5.26 5.18 -10.67
N VAL A 21 5.54 4.81 -9.42
CA VAL A 21 5.36 5.70 -8.27
C VAL A 21 6.34 6.86 -8.34
N VAL A 22 7.60 6.60 -8.66
CA VAL A 22 8.61 7.65 -8.85
C VAL A 22 8.22 8.58 -9.99
N GLN A 23 7.75 8.04 -11.13
CA GLN A 23 7.29 8.83 -12.27
C GLN A 23 6.04 9.66 -11.94
N SER A 24 5.10 9.12 -11.16
CA SER A 24 3.91 9.83 -10.68
C SER A 24 4.28 11.00 -9.75
N ILE A 25 5.17 10.76 -8.77
CA ILE A 25 5.69 11.82 -7.89
C ILE A 25 6.41 12.89 -8.72
N GLN A 26 7.20 12.47 -9.72
CA GLN A 26 7.89 13.36 -10.64
C GLN A 26 6.95 14.16 -11.55
N GLY A 27 5.77 13.63 -11.87
CA GLY A 27 4.75 14.30 -12.69
C GLY A 27 3.90 15.30 -11.90
N HIS A 28 3.77 15.12 -10.58
CA HIS A 28 3.03 16.05 -9.72
C HIS A 28 3.71 17.43 -9.60
N TYR A 29 5.03 17.48 -9.82
CA TYR A 29 5.80 18.72 -9.84
C TYR A 29 6.13 19.11 -11.27
N SER A 30 5.82 20.36 -11.64
CA SER A 30 6.25 20.97 -12.89
C SER A 30 7.76 20.75 -13.13
N ILE A 31 8.15 20.54 -14.38
CA ILE A 31 9.56 20.39 -14.75
C ILE A 31 10.40 21.59 -14.26
N TRP A 32 9.81 22.79 -14.25
CA TRP A 32 10.44 24.00 -13.76
C TRP A 32 10.62 24.00 -12.24
N THR A 33 9.66 23.52 -11.47
CA THR A 33 9.81 23.45 -10.01
C THR A 33 10.82 22.39 -9.59
N ARG A 34 10.95 21.30 -10.37
CA ARG A 34 11.99 20.29 -10.19
C ARG A 34 13.38 20.84 -10.51
N ILE A 35 13.54 21.52 -11.64
CA ILE A 35 14.80 22.17 -12.02
C ILE A 35 15.18 23.23 -10.99
N LEU A 36 14.25 24.10 -10.59
CA LEU A 36 14.49 25.11 -9.56
C LEU A 36 14.88 24.48 -8.22
N SER A 37 14.19 23.42 -7.78
CA SER A 37 14.52 22.74 -6.53
C SER A 37 15.88 22.03 -6.61
N ALA A 38 16.21 21.41 -7.74
CA ALA A 38 17.49 20.76 -7.96
C ALA A 38 18.64 21.78 -7.97
N VAL A 39 18.49 22.88 -8.72
CA VAL A 39 19.45 23.98 -8.78
C VAL A 39 19.60 24.64 -7.42
N TRP A 40 18.51 24.93 -6.72
CA TRP A 40 18.54 25.48 -5.37
C TRP A 40 19.23 24.55 -4.38
N ASN A 41 18.90 23.24 -4.42
CA ASN A 41 19.52 22.26 -3.56
C ASN A 41 21.02 22.10 -3.85
N PHE A 42 21.42 22.15 -5.13
CA PHE A 42 22.82 22.11 -5.56
C PHE A 42 23.60 23.35 -5.13
N ILE A 43 23.01 24.54 -5.28
CA ILE A 43 23.61 25.79 -4.77
C ILE A 43 23.81 25.70 -3.27
N LEU A 44 22.81 25.26 -2.52
CA LEU A 44 22.92 25.09 -1.07
C LEU A 44 23.93 24.00 -0.68
N ASP A 45 24.08 22.95 -1.49
CA ASP A 45 25.07 21.88 -1.25
C ASP A 45 26.49 22.43 -1.43
N ILE A 46 26.73 23.25 -2.46
CA ILE A 46 28.01 23.94 -2.66
C ILE A 46 28.29 24.95 -1.54
N VAL A 47 27.29 25.74 -1.15
CA VAL A 47 27.48 26.86 -0.21
C VAL A 47 27.56 26.39 1.25
N LEU A 48 26.76 25.39 1.63
CA LEU A 48 26.63 24.94 3.02
C LEU A 48 27.29 23.57 3.27
N GLY A 49 27.70 22.85 2.23
CA GLY A 49 28.25 21.48 2.36
C GLY A 49 27.27 20.47 2.96
N THR A 50 25.96 20.75 2.88
CA THR A 50 24.90 19.89 3.43
C THR A 50 23.91 19.52 2.35
N THR A 51 23.44 18.26 2.36
CA THR A 51 22.45 17.80 1.38
C THR A 51 21.04 18.23 1.73
N ALA A 52 20.12 18.15 0.76
CA ALA A 52 18.71 18.45 1.00
C ALA A 52 18.08 17.56 2.09
N LEU A 53 18.36 16.25 2.08
CA LEU A 53 17.89 15.31 3.11
C LEU A 53 18.41 15.67 4.49
N GLN A 54 19.70 16.03 4.59
CA GLN A 54 20.30 16.47 5.84
C GLN A 54 19.63 17.75 6.36
N ARG A 55 19.39 18.74 5.51
CA ARG A 55 18.69 19.99 5.90
C ARG A 55 17.27 19.75 6.40
N ILE A 56 16.54 18.83 5.75
CA ILE A 56 15.17 18.47 6.15
C ILE A 56 15.16 17.76 7.50
N CYS A 57 16.08 16.82 7.71
CA CYS A 57 16.08 15.98 8.90
C CYS A 57 16.84 16.60 10.08
N SER A 58 17.70 17.59 9.88
CA SER A 58 18.48 18.22 10.97
C SER A 58 17.69 19.25 11.78
N GLN A 59 16.46 19.58 11.38
CA GLN A 59 15.60 20.52 12.10
C GLN A 59 14.70 19.77 13.09
N GLU A 60 14.55 20.29 14.32
CA GLU A 60 13.49 19.84 15.21
C GLU A 60 12.14 20.21 14.59
N THR A 61 11.33 19.21 14.26
CA THR A 61 10.03 19.41 13.63
C THR A 61 8.90 18.97 14.57
N LYS A 62 7.89 19.82 14.72
CA LYS A 62 6.59 19.43 15.29
C LYS A 62 5.69 18.81 14.22
N ASP A 63 6.00 19.05 12.93
CA ASP A 63 5.28 18.50 11.78
C ASP A 63 6.02 17.30 11.18
N THR A 64 5.75 16.13 11.74
CA THR A 64 6.27 14.85 11.24
C THR A 64 5.75 14.54 9.85
N ARG A 65 4.52 14.97 9.51
CA ARG A 65 3.89 14.66 8.22
C ARG A 65 4.55 15.42 7.08
N GLY A 66 4.73 16.73 7.23
CA GLY A 66 5.43 17.55 6.26
C GLY A 66 6.88 17.09 6.06
N MET A 67 7.56 16.69 7.13
CA MET A 67 8.90 16.10 7.03
C MET A 67 8.89 14.80 6.21
N MET A 68 7.99 13.87 6.49
CA MET A 68 7.88 12.61 5.74
C MET A 68 7.65 12.85 4.25
N VAL A 69 6.78 13.79 3.88
CA VAL A 69 6.54 14.13 2.47
C VAL A 69 7.82 14.65 1.83
N LYS A 70 8.52 15.59 2.48
CA LYS A 70 9.78 16.15 1.98
C LYS A 70 10.86 15.08 1.82
N VAL A 71 11.03 14.18 2.80
CA VAL A 71 11.99 13.07 2.73
C VAL A 71 11.63 12.13 1.57
N ARG A 72 10.38 11.69 1.47
CA ARG A 72 9.90 10.79 0.41
C ARG A 72 10.10 11.40 -0.98
N THR A 73 9.79 12.68 -1.15
CA THR A 73 10.01 13.39 -2.42
C THR A 73 11.50 13.52 -2.74
N ASN A 74 12.35 13.85 -1.76
CA ASN A 74 13.79 13.97 -2.02
C ASN A 74 14.40 12.61 -2.39
N VAL A 75 14.04 11.51 -1.71
CA VAL A 75 14.50 10.18 -2.10
C VAL A 75 14.04 9.81 -3.52
N ALA A 76 12.80 10.12 -3.90
CA ALA A 76 12.27 9.85 -5.25
C ALA A 76 12.94 10.66 -6.37
N LEU A 77 13.39 11.87 -6.07
CA LEU A 77 14.05 12.75 -7.04
C LEU A 77 15.56 12.49 -7.16
N ASP A 78 16.13 11.77 -6.20
CA ASP A 78 17.56 11.56 -6.08
C ASP A 78 18.03 10.30 -6.79
N SER A 79 18.59 10.46 -7.99
CA SER A 79 19.03 9.34 -8.81
C SER A 79 20.17 8.52 -8.20
N SER A 80 20.86 9.03 -7.16
CA SER A 80 21.90 8.27 -6.45
C SER A 80 21.32 7.30 -5.41
N LEU A 81 20.04 7.40 -5.07
CA LEU A 81 19.39 6.62 -4.01
C LEU A 81 18.48 5.51 -4.57
N LYS A 82 18.89 4.84 -5.64
CA LYS A 82 18.06 3.83 -6.34
C LYS A 82 17.60 2.69 -5.44
N GLU A 83 18.46 2.21 -4.56
CA GLU A 83 18.09 1.11 -3.66
C GLU A 83 17.14 1.58 -2.56
N ALA A 84 17.37 2.75 -1.96
CA ALA A 84 16.43 3.33 -1.01
C ALA A 84 15.07 3.68 -1.67
N GLN A 85 15.06 4.01 -2.97
CA GLN A 85 13.82 4.12 -3.74
C GLN A 85 13.11 2.77 -3.83
N GLN A 86 13.82 1.68 -4.11
CA GLN A 86 13.22 0.35 -4.10
C GLN A 86 12.60 0.05 -2.75
N ASP A 87 13.34 0.21 -1.65
CA ASP A 87 12.82 -0.09 -0.31
C ASP A 87 11.58 0.74 0.05
N ILE A 88 11.59 2.04 -0.24
CA ILE A 88 10.52 2.96 0.16
C ILE A 88 9.27 2.86 -0.74
N PHE A 89 9.41 2.37 -1.98
CA PHE A 89 8.34 2.38 -2.98
C PHE A 89 7.93 1.00 -3.51
N ASP A 90 8.58 -0.11 -3.12
CA ASP A 90 8.23 -1.47 -3.57
C ASP A 90 7.05 -2.11 -2.82
N PHE A 91 6.41 -1.37 -1.92
CA PHE A 91 5.27 -1.87 -1.13
C PHE A 91 5.54 -3.15 -0.32
N LYS A 92 6.82 -3.43 -0.02
CA LYS A 92 7.25 -4.54 0.82
C LYS A 92 7.93 -4.03 2.09
N PRO A 93 7.87 -4.79 3.19
CA PRO A 93 8.65 -4.49 4.38
C PRO A 93 10.14 -4.49 4.03
N PHE A 94 10.90 -3.56 4.63
CA PHE A 94 12.34 -3.43 4.41
C PHE A 94 13.06 -3.20 5.74
N ASP A 95 14.38 -3.42 5.75
CA ASP A 95 15.20 -3.13 6.92
C ASP A 95 15.53 -1.63 7.00
N VAL A 96 14.98 -1.00 8.03
CA VAL A 96 15.15 0.44 8.29
C VAL A 96 16.61 0.79 8.59
N ASN A 97 17.33 -0.05 9.35
CA ASN A 97 18.71 0.21 9.73
C ASN A 97 19.64 0.12 8.53
N GLU A 98 19.46 -0.94 7.74
CA GLU A 98 20.26 -1.15 6.53
C GLU A 98 20.05 -0.02 5.52
N THR A 99 18.79 0.38 5.31
CA THR A 99 18.46 1.50 4.41
C THR A 99 19.04 2.81 4.93
N LEU A 100 19.01 3.05 6.24
CA LEU A 100 19.57 4.24 6.87
C LEU A 100 21.09 4.31 6.73
N LEU A 101 21.79 3.17 6.93
CA LEU A 101 23.24 3.07 6.73
C LEU A 101 23.61 3.37 5.28
N ARG A 102 22.93 2.75 4.31
CA ARG A 102 23.17 2.99 2.87
C ARG A 102 22.96 4.44 2.47
N VAL A 103 21.89 5.08 2.95
CA VAL A 103 21.63 6.51 2.69
C VAL A 103 22.73 7.37 3.30
N GLY A 104 23.21 7.04 4.51
CA GLY A 104 24.33 7.72 5.16
C GLY A 104 25.64 7.59 4.38
N GLU A 105 25.96 6.39 3.89
CA GLU A 105 27.16 6.10 3.11
C GLU A 105 27.16 6.83 1.76
N ILE A 106 26.07 6.73 1.00
CA ILE A 106 25.94 7.33 -0.34
C ILE A 106 26.09 8.84 -0.26
N LYS A 107 25.49 9.44 0.77
CA LYS A 107 25.46 10.88 0.90
C LYS A 107 26.60 11.47 1.73
N LYS A 108 27.47 10.63 2.29
CA LYS A 108 28.77 11.00 2.86
C LYS A 108 28.71 12.16 3.88
N TYR A 109 27.65 12.26 4.67
CA TYR A 109 27.51 13.33 5.67
C TYR A 109 27.55 12.80 7.10
N ALA A 110 28.11 13.60 8.00
CA ALA A 110 27.93 13.44 9.44
C ALA A 110 26.45 13.70 9.76
N ILE A 111 25.66 12.61 9.80
CA ILE A 111 24.29 12.65 10.25
C ILE A 111 24.33 13.09 11.72
N SER A 112 23.86 14.30 12.02
CA SER A 112 23.66 14.70 13.41
C SER A 112 22.71 13.71 14.07
N LYS A 113 22.83 13.49 15.38
CA LYS A 113 21.93 12.57 16.12
C LYS A 113 20.44 12.89 15.86
N ILE A 114 20.11 14.17 15.68
CA ILE A 114 18.77 14.65 15.33
C ILE A 114 18.38 14.22 13.92
N CYS A 115 19.26 14.42 12.94
CA CYS A 115 19.05 13.99 11.56
C CYS A 115 18.83 12.47 11.46
N GLU A 116 19.61 11.68 12.20
CA GLU A 116 19.49 10.22 12.21
C GLU A 116 18.13 9.82 12.77
N SER A 117 17.77 10.41 13.93
CA SER A 117 16.51 10.11 14.60
C SER A 117 15.32 10.44 13.70
N ASN A 118 15.32 11.60 13.05
CA ASN A 118 14.24 12.03 12.17
C ASN A 118 14.12 11.16 10.91
N LEU A 119 15.26 10.80 10.31
CA LEU A 119 15.28 9.91 9.14
C LEU A 119 14.80 8.51 9.50
N ARG A 120 15.25 7.97 10.64
CA ARG A 120 14.78 6.70 11.20
C ARG A 120 13.28 6.72 11.43
N THR A 121 12.75 7.79 12.03
CA THR A 121 11.30 7.95 12.21
C THR A 121 10.58 7.90 10.86
N CYS A 122 11.06 8.60 9.83
CA CYS A 122 10.46 8.54 8.50
C CYS A 122 10.48 7.13 7.91
N PHE A 123 11.61 6.43 8.00
CA PHE A 123 11.76 5.09 7.43
C PHE A 123 10.90 4.05 8.14
N ILE A 124 10.76 4.14 9.47
CA ILE A 124 9.79 3.32 10.21
C ILE A 124 8.37 3.53 9.68
N ARG A 125 7.97 4.79 9.44
CA ARG A 125 6.64 5.08 8.90
C ARG A 125 6.45 4.58 7.47
N PHE A 126 7.47 4.69 6.62
CA PHE A 126 7.40 4.15 5.26
C PHE A 126 7.30 2.62 5.27
N ARG A 127 8.06 1.95 6.15
CA ARG A 127 7.96 0.51 6.35
C ARG A 127 6.56 0.09 6.78
N GLN A 128 5.95 0.78 7.75
CA GLN A 128 4.59 0.49 8.21
C GLN A 128 3.56 0.62 7.07
N VAL A 129 3.70 1.65 6.23
CA VAL A 129 2.84 1.81 5.05
C VAL A 129 3.02 0.63 4.08
N ASN A 130 4.26 0.24 3.82
CA ASN A 130 4.54 -0.91 2.97
C ASN A 130 4.01 -2.23 3.55
N GLU A 131 4.06 -2.44 4.86
CA GLU A 131 3.48 -3.61 5.52
C GLU A 131 1.97 -3.70 5.27
N VAL A 132 1.25 -2.58 5.38
CA VAL A 132 -0.19 -2.53 5.07
C VAL A 132 -0.45 -2.83 3.59
N TYR A 133 0.33 -2.26 2.67
CA TYR A 133 0.18 -2.57 1.25
C TYR A 133 0.47 -4.05 0.95
N SER A 134 1.53 -4.60 1.54
CA SER A 134 1.89 -6.01 1.34
C SER A 134 0.78 -6.95 1.81
N GLN A 135 0.17 -6.68 2.96
CA GLN A 135 -0.96 -7.46 3.47
C GLN A 135 -2.20 -7.33 2.57
N ALA A 136 -2.52 -6.10 2.13
CA ALA A 136 -3.66 -5.87 1.25
C ALA A 136 -3.47 -6.57 -0.11
N LEU A 137 -2.27 -6.50 -0.69
CA LEU A 137 -1.96 -7.19 -1.94
C LEU A 137 -2.01 -8.71 -1.78
N ALA A 138 -1.51 -9.25 -0.67
CA ALA A 138 -1.62 -10.67 -0.37
C ALA A 138 -3.08 -11.15 -0.33
N LEU A 139 -3.97 -10.40 0.34
CA LEU A 139 -5.41 -10.70 0.37
C LEU A 139 -6.09 -10.53 -0.98
N LYS A 140 -5.60 -9.61 -1.81
CA LYS A 140 -6.10 -9.39 -3.16
C LYS A 140 -5.75 -10.56 -4.09
N ASP A 141 -4.55 -11.10 -3.93
CA ASP A 141 -4.03 -12.21 -4.73
C ASP A 141 -4.48 -13.58 -4.19
N GLU A 142 -4.99 -13.64 -2.96
CA GLU A 142 -5.65 -14.81 -2.38
C GLU A 142 -7.03 -15.03 -3.01
N ALA A 143 -7.17 -16.11 -3.78
CA ALA A 143 -8.43 -16.50 -4.37
C ALA A 143 -9.39 -17.06 -3.30
N TYR A 144 -10.68 -16.76 -3.46
CA TYR A 144 -11.71 -17.40 -2.66
C TYR A 144 -11.66 -18.93 -2.85
N ASP A 145 -11.70 -19.67 -1.75
CA ASP A 145 -11.63 -21.14 -1.74
C ASP A 145 -12.86 -21.71 -1.03
N SER A 146 -13.62 -22.52 -1.77
CA SER A 146 -14.81 -23.21 -1.30
C SER A 146 -14.56 -24.25 -0.21
N LYS A 147 -13.31 -24.71 -0.10
CA LYS A 147 -12.89 -25.73 0.86
C LYS A 147 -12.31 -25.12 2.13
N ASN A 148 -12.14 -23.80 2.17
CA ASN A 148 -11.70 -23.09 3.35
C ASN A 148 -12.92 -22.60 4.15
N ASP A 149 -13.11 -23.17 5.33
CA ASP A 149 -14.23 -22.84 6.22
C ASP A 149 -14.24 -21.36 6.61
N GLU A 150 -13.08 -20.69 6.69
CA GLU A 150 -13.02 -19.25 6.99
C GLU A 150 -13.57 -18.40 5.84
N HIS A 151 -13.33 -18.81 4.59
CA HIS A 151 -13.82 -18.10 3.41
C HIS A 151 -15.34 -18.23 3.30
N GLU A 152 -15.86 -19.45 3.48
CA GLU A 152 -17.30 -19.69 3.53
C GLU A 152 -17.96 -18.95 4.71
N ALA A 153 -17.32 -18.92 5.88
CA ALA A 153 -17.85 -18.17 7.03
C ALA A 153 -17.97 -16.66 6.75
N LEU A 154 -16.98 -16.06 6.08
CA LEU A 154 -17.06 -14.66 5.66
C LEU A 154 -18.20 -14.43 4.66
N LEU A 155 -18.42 -15.35 3.72
CA LEU A 155 -19.50 -15.27 2.75
C LEU A 155 -20.87 -15.39 3.42
N GLU A 156 -21.02 -16.26 4.41
CA GLU A 156 -22.23 -16.36 5.23
C GLU A 156 -22.47 -15.13 6.10
N GLN A 157 -21.40 -14.57 6.68
CA GLN A 157 -21.47 -13.34 7.47
C GLN A 157 -21.94 -12.16 6.62
N LEU A 158 -21.46 -12.05 5.38
CA LEU A 158 -21.93 -11.02 4.45
C LEU A 158 -23.44 -11.13 4.23
N TRP A 159 -23.94 -12.34 3.99
CA TRP A 159 -25.36 -12.56 3.80
C TRP A 159 -26.18 -12.21 5.04
N SER A 160 -25.77 -12.70 6.22
CA SER A 160 -26.50 -12.46 7.46
C SER A 160 -26.52 -10.97 7.86
N ASN A 161 -25.46 -10.22 7.57
CA ASN A 161 -25.43 -8.77 7.82
C ASN A 161 -26.44 -8.00 6.96
N LEU A 162 -26.59 -8.41 5.69
CA LEU A 162 -27.49 -7.77 4.72
C LEU A 162 -28.95 -8.25 4.85
N LYS A 163 -29.14 -9.53 5.14
CA LYS A 163 -30.43 -10.22 5.25
C LYS A 163 -30.49 -11.10 6.49
N PRO A 164 -30.58 -10.51 7.70
CA PRO A 164 -30.53 -11.25 8.96
C PRO A 164 -31.69 -12.24 9.14
N ASP A 165 -32.86 -11.93 8.56
CA ASP A 165 -34.10 -12.71 8.77
C ASP A 165 -34.38 -13.72 7.64
N VAL A 166 -33.50 -13.83 6.64
CA VAL A 166 -33.72 -14.69 5.47
C VAL A 166 -32.60 -15.70 5.37
N ARG A 167 -32.92 -16.99 5.54
CA ARG A 167 -31.97 -18.07 5.25
C ARG A 167 -32.08 -18.46 3.78
N ARG A 168 -30.93 -18.50 3.08
CA ARG A 168 -30.86 -18.97 1.69
C ARG A 168 -31.35 -20.40 1.58
N THR A 169 -32.20 -20.66 0.58
CA THR A 169 -32.83 -21.97 0.38
C THR A 169 -31.90 -22.96 -0.32
N GLY A 170 -31.06 -22.47 -1.25
CA GLY A 170 -30.10 -23.27 -2.02
C GLY A 170 -28.69 -23.36 -1.42
N GLY A 171 -28.50 -22.86 -0.19
CA GLY A 171 -27.17 -22.76 0.42
C GLY A 171 -26.27 -21.81 -0.37
N ARG A 172 -25.09 -22.28 -0.79
CA ARG A 172 -24.15 -21.47 -1.60
C ARG A 172 -24.55 -21.37 -3.07
N TYR A 173 -25.10 -22.41 -3.68
CA TYR A 173 -25.44 -22.37 -5.12
C TYR A 173 -26.90 -21.94 -5.29
N THR A 174 -27.13 -20.63 -5.36
CA THR A 174 -28.49 -20.07 -5.40
C THR A 174 -28.54 -18.76 -6.19
N LYS A 175 -29.67 -18.50 -6.85
CA LYS A 175 -29.91 -17.21 -7.52
C LYS A 175 -30.16 -16.07 -6.54
N GLU A 176 -30.41 -16.39 -5.27
CA GLU A 176 -30.66 -15.41 -4.20
C GLU A 176 -29.47 -14.47 -3.98
N TRP A 177 -28.25 -14.87 -4.37
CA TRP A 177 -27.07 -14.00 -4.36
C TRP A 177 -27.23 -12.75 -5.23
N GLY A 178 -28.01 -12.84 -6.31
CA GLY A 178 -28.35 -11.69 -7.15
C GLY A 178 -29.17 -10.63 -6.42
N GLU A 179 -29.90 -10.99 -5.36
CA GLU A 179 -30.64 -10.01 -4.56
C GLU A 179 -29.69 -9.05 -3.86
N ILE A 180 -28.55 -9.56 -3.38
CA ILE A 180 -27.51 -8.73 -2.80
C ILE A 180 -26.45 -8.32 -3.84
N GLY A 181 -26.74 -8.38 -5.15
CA GLY A 181 -25.90 -7.78 -6.19
C GLY A 181 -24.75 -8.63 -6.75
N PHE A 182 -24.62 -9.90 -6.37
CA PHE A 182 -23.66 -10.82 -7.01
C PHE A 182 -24.16 -11.31 -8.38
N GLN A 183 -23.24 -11.62 -9.29
CA GLN A 183 -23.58 -12.11 -10.61
C GLN A 183 -23.67 -13.65 -10.63
N GLY A 184 -24.79 -14.17 -11.11
CA GLY A 184 -24.98 -15.62 -11.28
C GLY A 184 -25.41 -16.35 -10.00
N GLN A 185 -25.06 -17.62 -9.89
CA GLN A 185 -25.49 -18.51 -8.79
C GLN A 185 -24.39 -18.79 -7.76
N ASP A 186 -23.14 -18.42 -8.06
CA ASP A 186 -21.98 -18.66 -7.21
C ASP A 186 -21.14 -17.37 -7.07
N PRO A 187 -21.12 -16.75 -5.87
CA PRO A 187 -20.37 -15.52 -5.59
C PRO A 187 -18.87 -15.65 -5.82
N MET A 188 -18.32 -16.88 -5.81
CA MET A 188 -16.90 -17.11 -6.10
C MET A 188 -16.49 -16.53 -7.45
N THR A 189 -17.41 -16.46 -8.41
CA THR A 189 -17.11 -15.92 -9.75
C THR A 189 -16.93 -14.39 -9.78
N ASP A 190 -17.46 -13.68 -8.79
CA ASP A 190 -17.35 -12.22 -8.65
C ASP A 190 -16.02 -11.80 -8.00
N PHE A 191 -15.38 -12.68 -7.21
CA PHE A 191 -14.13 -12.37 -6.51
C PHE A 191 -12.86 -12.57 -7.35
N ARG A 192 -12.97 -12.78 -8.67
CA ARG A 192 -11.82 -13.17 -9.52
C ARG A 192 -10.69 -12.15 -9.60
N SER A 193 -10.98 -10.85 -9.55
CA SER A 193 -9.99 -9.79 -9.74
C SER A 193 -9.41 -9.24 -8.43
N MET A 194 -10.25 -9.14 -7.39
CA MET A 194 -9.92 -8.53 -6.11
C MET A 194 -9.78 -9.55 -4.98
N GLY A 195 -9.99 -10.83 -5.28
CA GLY A 195 -9.77 -11.96 -4.36
C GLY A 195 -10.58 -11.84 -3.07
N LEU A 196 -10.00 -12.40 -2.00
CA LEU A 196 -10.57 -12.39 -0.66
C LEU A 196 -10.65 -10.98 -0.07
N LEU A 197 -9.80 -10.04 -0.52
CA LEU A 197 -9.85 -8.65 -0.08
C LEU A 197 -11.23 -8.03 -0.34
N ALA A 198 -11.85 -8.27 -1.50
CA ALA A 198 -13.19 -7.76 -1.77
C ALA A 198 -14.22 -8.28 -0.76
N LEU A 199 -14.21 -9.58 -0.48
CA LEU A 199 -15.13 -10.18 0.49
C LEU A 199 -14.94 -9.59 1.89
N LYS A 200 -13.69 -9.48 2.37
CA LYS A 200 -13.40 -8.88 3.67
C LYS A 200 -13.85 -7.42 3.76
N GLN A 201 -13.69 -6.64 2.70
CA GLN A 201 -14.14 -5.24 2.67
C GLN A 201 -15.67 -5.12 2.70
N LEU A 202 -16.38 -6.00 1.99
CA LEU A 202 -17.86 -6.04 2.03
C LEU A 202 -18.36 -6.44 3.41
N VAL A 203 -17.76 -7.46 4.03
CA VAL A 203 -18.09 -7.87 5.41
C VAL A 203 -17.84 -6.72 6.39
N TYR A 204 -16.66 -6.09 6.31
CA TYR A 204 -16.31 -4.95 7.17
C TYR A 204 -17.33 -3.82 7.04
N TYR A 205 -17.70 -3.46 5.80
CA TYR A 205 -18.68 -2.40 5.54
C TYR A 205 -20.06 -2.74 6.11
N THR A 206 -20.53 -3.97 5.88
CA THR A 206 -21.86 -4.41 6.35
C THR A 206 -21.94 -4.57 7.87
N GLU A 207 -20.83 -4.87 8.52
CA GLU A 207 -20.72 -4.97 9.98
C GLU A 207 -20.67 -3.59 10.66
N HIS A 208 -19.89 -2.65 10.12
CA HIS A 208 -19.67 -1.34 10.74
C HIS A 208 -20.70 -0.28 10.34
N TYR A 209 -21.31 -0.42 9.16
CA TYR A 209 -22.31 0.51 8.63
C TYR A 209 -23.60 -0.21 8.21
N PRO A 210 -24.26 -0.94 9.14
CA PRO A 210 -25.37 -1.82 8.81
C PRO A 210 -26.60 -1.08 8.28
N VAL A 211 -26.81 0.18 8.70
CA VAL A 211 -27.95 0.99 8.26
C VAL A 211 -27.77 1.44 6.81
N GLU A 212 -26.57 1.93 6.49
CA GLU A 212 -26.16 2.40 5.18
C GLU A 212 -26.08 1.25 4.18
N ALA A 213 -25.47 0.12 4.58
CA ALA A 213 -25.39 -1.07 3.76
C ALA A 213 -26.78 -1.60 3.38
N ARG A 214 -27.70 -1.72 4.35
CA ARG A 214 -29.09 -2.14 4.07
C ARG A 214 -29.87 -1.09 3.29
N ARG A 215 -29.55 0.20 3.43
CA ARG A 215 -30.16 1.26 2.62
C ARG A 215 -29.72 1.16 1.17
N TYR A 216 -28.42 0.95 0.93
CA TYR A 216 -27.85 0.76 -0.41
C TYR A 216 -28.47 -0.47 -1.09
N HIS A 217 -28.56 -1.60 -0.37
CA HIS A 217 -29.24 -2.80 -0.84
C HIS A 217 -30.73 -2.57 -1.16
N ARG A 218 -31.49 -1.88 -0.29
CA ARG A 218 -32.91 -1.55 -0.55
C ARG A 218 -33.11 -0.66 -1.77
N MET A 219 -32.12 0.12 -2.16
CA MET A 219 -32.16 0.95 -3.37
C MET A 219 -31.86 0.16 -4.66
N GLY A 220 -31.50 -1.14 -4.55
CA GLY A 220 -31.20 -1.99 -5.69
C GLY A 220 -29.90 -1.61 -6.41
N LEU A 221 -28.99 -0.93 -5.72
CA LEU A 221 -27.72 -0.53 -6.31
C LEU A 221 -26.75 -1.73 -6.33
N PRO A 222 -26.08 -2.00 -7.46
CA PRO A 222 -25.04 -3.02 -7.52
C PRO A 222 -23.81 -2.56 -6.71
N TRP A 223 -23.02 -3.55 -6.26
CA TRP A 223 -21.72 -3.32 -5.65
C TRP A 223 -20.70 -2.81 -6.67
#